data_AF-A0A4R7JJM9-F1
#
_entry.id   AF-A0A4R7JJM9-F1
#
_cell.length_a   1.000
_cell.length_b   1.000
_cell.length_c   1.000
_cell.angle_alpha   90.00
_cell.angle_beta   90.00
_cell.angle_gamma   90.00
#
_symmetry.space_group_name_H-M   'P 1'
#
loop_
_entity.id
_entity.type
_entity.pdbx_description
1 polymer ?
#
loop_
_entity_poly.entity_id
_entity_poly.type
_entity_poly.pdbx_seq_one_letter_code
_entity_poly.pdbx_strand_id
1 'polypeptide(L)'
;MAELKKTDESMDATPNVTDVETVDAATEEAAVAAVEAPVDRGEPILQVRNLVKHFPLTQGILFKRQVGAVKAVDGISFDLYQGETLGIVGESGCGKSTVAKLLMLLEKATAGEVFYKGQDITKLSGRALKAVRRNIQMVFQDPYTSLNPRMTVGDIIGETFEIHPEVAPKGDRRRKVQELLDVVGLNPEYINRYPHQFSGGQRQRIGIARGLALNPEIIICDEPVSALDVSVQAQVINLMEKLQDEFNLSYLFIAHDLSIVRHISDRVGVMYLGKMAEIGTDTQIYDHPTHPYTQALLSAVPVPDPDAREGRDRIILSGDVPSPANPPSGCRFRTRCWKAQDKCAEEVPLLAVPERFKTSDTPAAHESACHFAEEKDVVHAA
;
A
#
# COMPACT_ATOMS: atom_id res chain seq x y z
N MET A 1 -54.76 3.15 -34.47
CA MET A 1 -54.44 4.59 -34.40
C MET A 1 -54.26 4.95 -32.94
N ALA A 2 -53.05 5.42 -32.59
CA ALA A 2 -52.63 6.09 -31.35
C ALA A 2 -52.85 5.34 -30.00
N GLU A 3 -51.95 5.31 -29.03
CA GLU A 3 -50.58 5.80 -28.85
C GLU A 3 -50.02 5.08 -27.62
N LEU A 4 -48.76 4.62 -27.69
CA LEU A 4 -48.00 4.10 -26.57
C LEU A 4 -47.47 5.26 -25.74
N LYS A 5 -47.86 5.37 -24.46
CA LYS A 5 -47.18 6.24 -23.48
C LYS A 5 -46.20 5.38 -22.68
N LYS A 6 -44.91 5.51 -23.02
CA LYS A 6 -43.77 5.11 -22.18
C LYS A 6 -43.68 6.09 -21.01
N THR A 7 -43.69 5.59 -19.78
CA THR A 7 -43.09 6.27 -18.63
C THR A 7 -41.69 5.71 -18.46
N ASP A 8 -40.72 6.54 -18.77
CA ASP A 8 -39.29 6.31 -18.60
C ASP A 8 -38.92 6.89 -17.23
N GLU A 9 -38.74 6.04 -16.22
CA GLU A 9 -38.05 6.41 -14.99
C GLU A 9 -36.63 5.86 -15.11
N SER A 10 -35.76 6.69 -15.69
CA SER A 10 -34.31 6.52 -15.61
C SER A 10 -33.88 6.74 -14.16
N MET A 11 -33.59 5.64 -13.44
CA MET A 11 -32.80 5.71 -12.21
C MET A 11 -31.38 6.11 -12.60
N ASP A 12 -31.09 7.39 -12.47
CA ASP A 12 -29.77 7.98 -12.62
C ASP A 12 -28.88 7.44 -11.47
N ALA A 13 -27.95 6.55 -11.82
CA ALA A 13 -26.90 6.07 -10.92
C ALA A 13 -25.68 6.97 -11.10
N THR A 14 -25.83 8.25 -10.78
CA THR A 14 -24.72 9.18 -10.67
C THR A 14 -24.05 8.97 -9.29
N PRO A 15 -22.73 8.78 -9.21
CA PRO A 15 -22.02 8.69 -7.94
C PRO A 15 -22.16 10.02 -7.20
N ASN A 16 -22.37 9.94 -5.88
CA ASN A 16 -22.37 11.08 -4.97
C ASN A 16 -21.01 11.80 -5.03
N VAL A 17 -20.88 12.78 -5.92
CA VAL A 17 -19.85 13.81 -5.84
C VAL A 17 -20.42 14.88 -4.91
N THR A 18 -20.18 14.74 -3.61
CA THR A 18 -20.37 15.86 -2.69
C THR A 18 -19.18 16.80 -2.87
N ASP A 19 -19.46 17.98 -3.42
CA ASP A 19 -18.72 19.25 -3.36
C ASP A 19 -17.19 19.13 -3.28
N VAL A 20 -16.55 18.97 -4.44
CA VAL A 20 -15.14 19.36 -4.59
C VAL A 20 -15.12 20.89 -4.69
N GLU A 21 -14.71 21.57 -3.63
CA GLU A 21 -14.33 22.98 -3.72
C GLU A 21 -13.10 23.10 -4.63
N THR A 22 -13.31 23.56 -5.86
CA THR A 22 -12.21 23.94 -6.74
C THR A 22 -11.58 25.22 -6.21
N VAL A 23 -10.34 25.11 -5.72
CA VAL A 23 -9.56 26.28 -5.29
C VAL A 23 -9.02 26.95 -6.55
N ASP A 24 -9.56 28.12 -6.91
CA ASP A 24 -9.01 28.95 -7.99
C ASP A 24 -7.65 29.52 -7.56
N ALA A 25 -6.56 28.83 -7.89
CA ALA A 25 -5.21 29.33 -7.66
C ALA A 25 -4.89 30.44 -8.68
N ALA A 26 -4.92 31.70 -8.23
CA ALA A 26 -4.72 32.87 -9.08
C ALA A 26 -3.25 33.07 -9.54
N THR A 27 -2.29 32.33 -8.99
CA THR A 27 -0.85 32.38 -9.35
C THR A 27 -0.21 31.00 -9.24
N GLU A 28 0.88 30.79 -9.99
CA GLU A 28 1.68 29.54 -9.97
C GLU A 28 2.23 29.23 -8.57
N GLU A 29 2.65 30.26 -7.81
CA GLU A 29 3.08 30.13 -6.41
C GLU A 29 1.95 29.72 -5.46
N ALA A 30 0.70 30.16 -5.71
CA ALA A 30 -0.46 29.73 -4.93
C ALA A 30 -0.87 28.28 -5.26
N ALA A 31 -0.67 27.84 -6.50
CA ALA A 31 -0.88 26.45 -6.89
C ALA A 31 0.16 25.51 -6.25
N VAL A 32 1.44 25.91 -6.23
CA VAL A 32 2.51 25.16 -5.55
C VAL A 32 2.26 25.11 -4.04
N ALA A 33 1.90 26.24 -3.41
CA ALA A 33 1.58 26.27 -1.98
C ALA A 33 0.32 25.45 -1.61
N ALA A 34 -0.67 25.35 -2.52
CA ALA A 34 -1.85 24.50 -2.33
C ALA A 34 -1.53 23.00 -2.45
N VAL A 35 -0.55 22.64 -3.30
CA VAL A 35 -0.01 21.26 -3.40
C VAL A 35 0.82 20.91 -2.17
N GLU A 36 1.55 21.86 -1.60
CA GLU A 36 2.42 21.67 -0.43
C GLU A 36 1.70 21.81 0.92
N ALA A 37 0.46 22.30 0.95
CA ALA A 37 -0.29 22.50 2.20
C ALA A 37 -0.61 21.14 2.87
N PRO A 38 -0.51 21.03 4.21
CA PRO A 38 -0.99 19.87 4.94
C PRO A 38 -2.50 19.74 4.72
N VAL A 39 -2.90 18.78 3.90
CA VAL A 39 -4.32 18.49 3.63
C VAL A 39 -4.98 18.08 4.95
N ASP A 40 -6.06 18.77 5.35
CA ASP A 40 -6.97 18.27 6.39
C ASP A 40 -7.76 17.10 5.78
N ARG A 41 -7.22 15.89 5.92
CA ARG A 41 -7.70 14.68 5.21
C ARG A 41 -8.97 14.06 5.81
N GLY A 42 -9.63 14.75 6.75
CA GLY A 42 -10.82 14.26 7.43
C GLY A 42 -10.55 13.04 8.33
N GLU A 43 -11.57 12.22 8.58
CA GLU A 43 -11.40 11.00 9.37
C GLU A 43 -10.76 9.88 8.54
N PRO A 44 -9.79 9.11 9.08
CA PRO A 44 -9.17 8.01 8.36
C PRO A 44 -10.20 6.92 8.00
N ILE A 45 -10.18 6.45 6.75
CA ILE A 45 -11.01 5.32 6.32
C ILE A 45 -10.54 4.01 6.96
N LEU A 46 -9.22 3.88 7.20
CA LEU A 46 -8.61 2.72 7.84
C LEU A 46 -7.55 3.16 8.85
N GLN A 47 -7.66 2.66 10.09
CA GLN A 47 -6.72 2.96 11.17
C GLN A 47 -6.10 1.67 11.69
N VAL A 48 -4.78 1.64 11.79
CA VAL A 48 -4.03 0.52 12.36
C VAL A 48 -3.42 0.98 13.67
N ARG A 49 -3.64 0.23 14.75
CA ARG A 49 -3.18 0.59 16.10
C ARG A 49 -2.43 -0.57 16.74
N ASN A 50 -1.14 -0.37 16.96
CA ASN A 50 -0.23 -1.29 17.66
C ASN A 50 -0.34 -2.73 17.15
N LEU A 51 -0.45 -2.89 15.83
CA LEU A 51 -0.68 -4.20 15.20
C LEU A 51 0.54 -5.10 15.36
N VAL A 52 0.33 -6.30 15.89
CA VAL A 52 1.38 -7.29 16.16
C VAL A 52 1.01 -8.62 15.52
N LYS A 53 1.97 -9.24 14.84
CA LYS A 53 1.90 -10.62 14.38
C LYS A 53 3.23 -11.32 14.61
N HIS A 54 3.21 -12.24 15.57
CA HIS A 54 4.33 -13.12 15.88
C HIS A 54 3.95 -14.56 15.48
N PHE A 55 4.73 -15.16 14.59
CA PHE A 55 4.53 -16.55 14.18
C PHE A 55 5.29 -17.48 15.13
N PRO A 56 4.63 -18.43 15.81
CA PRO A 56 5.30 -19.31 16.76
C PRO A 56 6.29 -20.23 16.04
N LEU A 57 7.50 -20.34 16.57
CA LEU A 57 8.48 -21.35 16.17
C LEU A 57 8.32 -22.54 17.09
N THR A 58 8.03 -23.71 16.52
CA THR A 58 7.81 -24.94 17.30
C THR A 58 8.86 -26.00 16.97
N GLN A 59 9.32 -26.72 17.99
CA GLN A 59 10.24 -27.85 17.85
C GLN A 59 9.61 -29.13 18.44
N GLY A 60 9.87 -30.27 17.81
CA GLY A 60 9.36 -31.60 18.23
C GLY A 60 8.33 -32.21 17.27
N ILE A 61 8.42 -33.53 17.06
CA ILE A 61 7.57 -34.28 16.11
C ILE A 61 6.25 -34.74 16.77
N LEU A 62 6.32 -35.21 18.01
CA LEU A 62 5.15 -35.73 18.75
C LEU A 62 4.50 -34.68 19.66
N PHE A 63 5.31 -33.77 20.23
CA PHE A 63 4.86 -32.62 21.03
C PHE A 63 5.54 -31.36 20.48
N LYS A 64 4.75 -30.45 19.88
CA LYS A 64 5.23 -29.18 19.35
C LYS A 64 5.42 -28.17 20.50
N ARG A 65 6.64 -28.07 21.03
CA ARG A 65 6.97 -27.05 22.04
C ARG A 65 7.34 -25.75 21.35
N GLN A 66 6.77 -24.62 21.79
CA GLN A 66 7.16 -23.30 21.30
C GLN A 66 8.55 -22.93 21.84
N VAL A 67 9.50 -22.67 20.94
CA VAL A 67 10.90 -22.35 21.23
C VAL A 67 11.26 -20.89 20.91
N GLY A 68 10.35 -20.16 20.28
CA GLY A 68 10.50 -18.76 19.94
C GLY A 68 9.34 -18.25 19.11
N ALA A 69 9.49 -17.08 18.50
CA ALA A 69 8.55 -16.58 17.50
C ALA A 69 9.24 -15.64 16.51
N VAL A 70 8.81 -15.71 15.25
CA VAL A 70 9.20 -14.75 14.20
C VAL A 70 8.33 -13.50 14.37
N LYS A 71 8.95 -12.37 14.73
CA LYS A 71 8.26 -11.09 14.92
C LYS A 71 8.08 -10.36 13.59
N ALA A 72 7.17 -10.86 12.76
CA ALA A 72 6.92 -10.35 11.40
C ALA A 72 6.33 -8.95 11.39
N VAL A 73 5.42 -8.65 12.31
CA VAL A 73 4.91 -7.29 12.59
C VAL A 73 4.91 -7.11 14.10
N ASP A 74 5.43 -5.99 14.60
CA ASP A 74 5.71 -5.82 16.02
C ASP A 74 5.24 -4.46 16.55
N GLY A 75 3.97 -4.16 16.44
CA GLY A 75 3.38 -2.94 17.01
C GLY A 75 3.54 -1.76 16.07
N ILE A 76 3.05 -1.91 14.84
CA ILE A 76 2.95 -0.81 13.87
C ILE A 76 1.62 -0.08 14.02
N SER A 77 1.63 1.22 13.77
CA SER A 77 0.44 2.07 13.73
C SER A 77 0.55 3.02 12.55
N PHE A 78 -0.55 3.23 11.85
CA PHE A 78 -0.67 4.21 10.77
C PHE A 78 -2.14 4.43 10.43
N ASP A 79 -2.39 5.50 9.68
CA ASP A 79 -3.70 5.87 9.16
C ASP A 79 -3.66 5.98 7.64
N LEU A 80 -4.73 5.49 7.02
CA LEU A 80 -5.04 5.67 5.60
C LEU A 80 -6.34 6.48 5.50
N TYR A 81 -6.32 7.51 4.68
CA TYR A 81 -7.42 8.43 4.42
C TYR A 81 -8.12 8.09 3.10
N GLN A 82 -9.35 8.58 2.95
CA GLN A 82 -10.12 8.40 1.71
C GLN A 82 -9.39 9.06 0.53
N GLY A 83 -9.26 8.35 -0.58
CA GLY A 83 -8.61 8.87 -1.78
C GLY A 83 -7.09 8.95 -1.68
N GLU A 84 -6.48 8.50 -0.57
CA GLU A 84 -5.03 8.50 -0.36
C GLU A 84 -4.41 7.18 -0.85
N THR A 85 -3.20 7.28 -1.40
CA THR A 85 -2.26 6.17 -1.52
C THR A 85 -1.19 6.26 -0.43
N LEU A 86 -1.22 5.31 0.51
CA LEU A 86 -0.14 5.08 1.46
C LEU A 86 0.80 3.99 0.93
N GLY A 87 2.00 4.38 0.56
CA GLY A 87 3.08 3.47 0.19
C GLY A 87 3.72 2.81 1.41
N ILE A 88 3.93 1.49 1.39
CA ILE A 88 4.72 0.78 2.40
C ILE A 88 5.93 0.14 1.73
N VAL A 89 7.13 0.58 2.13
CA VAL A 89 8.41 0.14 1.55
C VAL A 89 9.33 -0.51 2.58
N GLY A 90 10.32 -1.25 2.09
CA GLY A 90 11.37 -1.85 2.90
C GLY A 90 11.96 -3.10 2.27
N GLU A 91 13.07 -3.57 2.81
CA GLU A 91 13.76 -4.78 2.34
C GLU A 91 12.84 -6.02 2.36
N SER A 92 13.17 -7.01 1.53
CA SER A 92 12.43 -8.29 1.52
C SER A 92 12.41 -8.93 2.91
N GLY A 93 11.27 -9.50 3.30
CA GLY A 93 11.10 -10.12 4.62
C GLY A 93 10.91 -9.17 5.80
N CYS A 94 10.81 -7.85 5.60
CA CYS A 94 10.57 -6.90 6.70
C CYS A 94 9.13 -6.89 7.25
N GLY A 95 8.20 -7.65 6.67
CA GLY A 95 6.84 -7.84 7.20
C GLY A 95 5.69 -7.25 6.36
N LYS A 96 5.98 -6.55 5.25
CA LYS A 96 4.96 -5.85 4.42
C LYS A 96 3.79 -6.72 3.98
N SER A 97 4.05 -7.87 3.34
CA SER A 97 2.99 -8.81 2.93
C SER A 97 2.25 -9.44 4.12
N THR A 98 2.86 -9.44 5.32
CA THR A 98 2.15 -9.84 6.55
C THR A 98 1.15 -8.77 6.95
N VAL A 99 1.50 -7.48 6.85
CA VAL A 99 0.56 -6.36 7.07
C VAL A 99 -0.65 -6.49 6.14
N ALA A 100 -0.45 -6.69 4.83
CA ALA A 100 -1.55 -6.89 3.89
C ALA A 100 -2.51 -8.01 4.32
N LYS A 101 -1.97 -9.17 4.70
CA LYS A 101 -2.77 -10.33 5.15
C LYS A 101 -3.52 -10.07 6.45
N LEU A 102 -2.95 -9.27 7.36
CA LEU A 102 -3.60 -8.89 8.62
C LEU A 102 -4.78 -7.94 8.36
N LEU A 103 -4.62 -6.96 7.46
CA LEU A 103 -5.69 -6.00 7.15
C LEU A 103 -6.89 -6.68 6.45
N MET A 104 -6.63 -7.70 5.63
CA MET A 104 -7.68 -8.54 5.02
C MET A 104 -8.24 -9.62 5.96
N LEU A 105 -7.70 -9.73 7.18
CA LEU A 105 -7.98 -10.79 8.15
C LEU A 105 -7.80 -12.20 7.56
N LEU A 106 -6.86 -12.35 6.62
CA LEU A 106 -6.40 -13.66 6.13
C LEU A 106 -5.48 -14.31 7.16
N GLU A 107 -4.81 -13.47 7.97
CA GLU A 107 -4.07 -13.85 9.16
C GLU A 107 -4.67 -13.18 10.39
N LYS A 108 -4.71 -13.90 11.52
CA LYS A 108 -5.13 -13.32 12.80
C LYS A 108 -3.96 -12.59 13.44
N ALA A 109 -4.17 -11.35 13.86
CA ALA A 109 -3.20 -10.60 14.65
C ALA A 109 -2.95 -11.28 16.01
N THR A 110 -1.72 -11.20 16.50
CA THR A 110 -1.36 -11.59 17.86
C THR A 110 -1.87 -10.56 18.86
N ALA A 111 -1.78 -9.27 18.53
CA ALA A 111 -2.31 -8.15 19.30
C ALA A 111 -2.52 -6.93 18.39
N GLY A 112 -3.13 -5.88 18.93
CA GLY A 112 -3.46 -4.65 18.20
C GLY A 112 -4.80 -4.73 17.48
N GLU A 113 -5.20 -3.60 16.92
CA GLU A 113 -6.53 -3.38 16.36
C GLU A 113 -6.44 -2.74 14.98
N VAL A 114 -7.45 -3.01 14.16
CA VAL A 114 -7.63 -2.43 12.82
C VAL A 114 -9.05 -1.91 12.77
N PHE A 115 -9.21 -0.62 12.54
CA PHE A 115 -10.51 0.02 12.42
C PHE A 115 -10.77 0.37 10.96
N TYR A 116 -11.95 0.04 10.46
CA TYR A 116 -12.45 0.48 9.16
C TYR A 116 -13.69 1.33 9.42
N LYS A 117 -13.66 2.60 9.02
CA LYS A 117 -14.72 3.59 9.31
C LYS A 117 -15.13 3.60 10.79
N GLY A 118 -14.14 3.63 11.68
CA GLY A 118 -14.32 3.63 13.14
C GLY A 118 -14.73 2.28 13.77
N GLN A 119 -15.01 1.24 12.97
CA GLN A 119 -15.36 -0.08 13.49
C GLN A 119 -14.12 -0.99 13.56
N ASP A 120 -13.81 -1.55 14.73
CA ASP A 120 -12.77 -2.57 14.86
C ASP A 120 -13.14 -3.85 14.11
N ILE A 121 -12.42 -4.13 13.03
CA ILE A 121 -12.68 -5.28 12.17
C ILE A 121 -12.02 -6.55 12.69
N THR A 122 -11.01 -6.47 13.56
CA THR A 122 -10.23 -7.64 14.04
C THR A 122 -11.06 -8.66 14.82
N LYS A 123 -12.21 -8.22 15.34
CA LYS A 123 -13.16 -9.03 16.11
C LYS A 123 -14.30 -9.59 15.24
N LEU A 124 -14.36 -9.24 13.95
CA LEU A 124 -15.44 -9.66 13.06
C LEU A 124 -15.26 -11.10 12.56
N SER A 125 -16.39 -11.74 12.29
CA SER A 125 -16.43 -13.08 11.68
C SER A 125 -17.69 -13.26 10.83
N GLY A 126 -17.74 -14.33 10.04
CA GLY A 126 -18.90 -14.72 9.24
C GLY A 126 -19.39 -13.62 8.30
N ARG A 127 -20.68 -13.29 8.40
CA ARG A 127 -21.34 -12.32 7.49
C ARG A 127 -20.80 -10.90 7.64
N ALA A 128 -20.47 -10.46 8.85
CA ALA A 128 -19.94 -9.13 9.08
C ALA A 128 -18.56 -8.95 8.43
N LEU A 129 -17.68 -9.94 8.58
CA LEU A 129 -16.38 -9.94 7.89
C LEU A 129 -16.54 -10.00 6.37
N LYS A 130 -17.51 -10.77 5.87
CA LYS A 130 -17.81 -10.81 4.44
C LYS A 130 -18.21 -9.44 3.89
N ALA A 131 -18.99 -8.66 4.64
CA ALA A 131 -19.38 -7.30 4.25
C ALA A 131 -18.17 -6.35 4.20
N VAL A 132 -17.30 -6.38 5.21
CA VAL A 132 -16.06 -5.56 5.22
C VAL A 132 -15.15 -5.93 4.05
N ARG A 133 -14.96 -7.24 3.79
CA ARG A 133 -14.17 -7.70 2.64
C ARG A 133 -14.75 -7.26 1.31
N ARG A 134 -16.04 -6.91 1.20
CA ARG A 134 -16.56 -6.34 -0.04
C ARG A 134 -15.94 -4.97 -0.35
N ASN A 135 -15.70 -4.18 0.70
CA ASN A 135 -15.20 -2.81 0.60
C ASN A 135 -13.67 -2.72 0.66
N ILE A 136 -13.00 -3.77 1.18
CA ILE A 136 -11.53 -3.87 1.20
C ILE A 136 -11.13 -5.06 0.33
N GLN A 137 -10.51 -4.76 -0.81
CA GLN A 137 -10.08 -5.76 -1.79
C GLN A 137 -8.55 -5.83 -1.86
N MET A 138 -8.04 -6.89 -2.47
CA MET A 138 -6.60 -7.12 -2.55
C MET A 138 -6.16 -7.45 -3.98
N VAL A 139 -5.07 -6.82 -4.41
CA VAL A 139 -4.32 -7.15 -5.62
C VAL A 139 -3.02 -7.80 -5.20
N PHE A 140 -2.80 -9.05 -5.61
CA PHE A 140 -1.68 -9.87 -5.19
C PHE A 140 -0.43 -9.66 -6.06
N GLN A 141 0.73 -10.03 -5.50
CA GLN A 141 2.08 -9.88 -6.06
C GLN A 141 2.27 -10.54 -7.42
N ASP A 142 1.80 -11.78 -7.57
CA ASP A 142 2.07 -12.56 -8.78
C ASP A 142 0.78 -12.76 -9.61
N PRO A 143 0.69 -12.14 -10.80
CA PRO A 143 -0.44 -12.32 -11.69
C PRO A 143 -0.56 -13.75 -12.25
N TYR A 144 0.50 -14.56 -12.20
CA TYR A 144 0.48 -15.95 -12.67
C TYR A 144 -0.17 -16.88 -11.66
N THR A 145 0.24 -16.82 -10.41
CA THR A 145 -0.29 -17.72 -9.36
C THR A 145 -1.61 -17.24 -8.76
N SER A 146 -1.92 -15.94 -8.84
CA SER A 146 -3.16 -15.39 -8.30
C SER A 146 -4.40 -15.62 -9.19
N LEU A 147 -4.22 -16.04 -10.45
CA LEU A 147 -5.28 -16.33 -11.40
C LEU A 147 -5.37 -17.84 -11.64
N ASN A 148 -6.57 -18.43 -11.50
CA ASN A 148 -6.75 -19.87 -11.75
C ASN A 148 -6.59 -20.16 -13.26
N PRO A 149 -5.57 -20.92 -13.70
CA PRO A 149 -5.30 -21.13 -15.13
C PRO A 149 -6.37 -21.97 -15.84
N ARG A 150 -7.27 -22.62 -15.08
CA ARG A 150 -8.36 -23.46 -15.61
C ARG A 150 -9.67 -22.69 -15.78
N MET A 151 -9.72 -21.44 -15.34
CA MET A 151 -10.90 -20.58 -15.47
C MET A 151 -10.70 -19.58 -16.59
N THR A 152 -11.79 -19.19 -17.26
CA THR A 152 -11.74 -18.06 -18.20
C THR A 152 -11.57 -16.76 -17.42
N VAL A 153 -11.11 -15.70 -18.08
CA VAL A 153 -11.04 -14.36 -17.49
C VAL A 153 -12.42 -13.90 -17.02
N GLY A 154 -13.47 -14.23 -17.76
CA GLY A 154 -14.82 -13.93 -17.35
C GLY A 154 -15.29 -14.67 -16.11
N ASP A 155 -14.81 -15.89 -15.90
CA ASP A 155 -15.10 -16.63 -14.67
C ASP A 155 -14.32 -16.10 -13.49
N ILE A 156 -13.05 -15.75 -13.69
CA ILE A 156 -12.17 -15.19 -12.65
C ILE A 156 -12.73 -13.86 -12.12
N ILE A 157 -13.12 -12.95 -13.00
CA ILE A 157 -13.69 -11.66 -12.59
C ILE A 157 -15.11 -11.89 -12.08
N GLY A 158 -15.90 -12.71 -12.79
CA GLY A 158 -17.31 -12.94 -12.53
C GLY A 158 -17.62 -13.71 -11.25
N GLU A 159 -16.68 -14.51 -10.73
CA GLU A 159 -16.82 -15.25 -9.47
C GLU A 159 -17.12 -14.32 -8.28
N THR A 160 -16.59 -13.09 -8.31
CA THR A 160 -16.85 -12.08 -7.27
C THR A 160 -18.35 -11.77 -7.13
N PHE A 161 -19.08 -11.66 -8.26
CA PHE A 161 -20.52 -11.42 -8.27
C PHE A 161 -21.35 -12.64 -7.83
N GLU A 162 -20.82 -13.85 -7.99
CA GLU A 162 -21.47 -15.07 -7.49
C GLU A 162 -21.35 -15.16 -5.96
N ILE A 163 -20.20 -14.75 -5.43
CA ILE A 163 -19.96 -14.67 -3.99
C ILE A 163 -20.77 -13.52 -3.37
N HIS A 164 -20.91 -12.40 -4.07
CA HIS A 164 -21.62 -11.19 -3.63
C HIS A 164 -22.77 -10.81 -4.59
N PRO A 165 -23.87 -11.59 -4.60
CA PRO A 165 -24.98 -11.37 -5.52
C PRO A 165 -25.71 -10.05 -5.30
N GLU A 166 -25.50 -9.38 -4.17
CA GLU A 166 -26.04 -8.06 -3.88
C GLU A 166 -25.41 -6.92 -4.71
N VAL A 167 -24.28 -7.15 -5.38
CA VAL A 167 -23.53 -6.10 -6.11
C VAL A 167 -23.88 -6.05 -7.59
N ALA A 168 -24.39 -7.14 -8.17
CA ALA A 168 -24.78 -7.20 -9.57
C ALA A 168 -26.19 -7.80 -9.71
N PRO A 169 -27.09 -7.16 -10.48
CA PRO A 169 -28.38 -7.76 -10.81
C PRO A 169 -28.22 -9.16 -11.45
N LYS A 170 -29.16 -10.06 -11.14
CA LYS A 170 -29.16 -11.40 -11.75
C LYS A 170 -29.22 -11.29 -13.28
N GLY A 171 -28.28 -11.97 -13.96
CA GLY A 171 -28.18 -11.98 -15.42
C GLY A 171 -27.19 -10.98 -16.01
N ASP A 172 -26.63 -10.07 -15.20
CA ASP A 172 -25.81 -8.96 -15.68
C ASP A 172 -24.29 -9.22 -15.65
N ARG A 173 -23.88 -10.36 -15.09
CA ARG A 173 -22.47 -10.77 -14.89
C ARG A 173 -21.61 -10.55 -16.12
N ARG A 174 -22.06 -11.02 -17.29
CA ARG A 174 -21.28 -10.95 -18.53
C ARG A 174 -20.99 -9.50 -18.93
N ARG A 175 -22.01 -8.64 -18.88
CA ARG A 175 -21.86 -7.22 -19.21
C ARG A 175 -20.94 -6.51 -18.20
N LYS A 176 -21.13 -6.75 -16.90
CA LYS A 176 -20.29 -6.19 -15.85
C LYS A 176 -18.81 -6.57 -15.98
N VAL A 177 -18.54 -7.83 -16.31
CA VAL A 177 -17.17 -8.29 -16.59
C VAL A 177 -16.61 -7.58 -17.82
N GLN A 178 -17.40 -7.41 -18.88
CA GLN A 178 -16.98 -6.70 -20.09
C GLN A 178 -16.66 -5.22 -19.81
N GLU A 179 -17.47 -4.55 -18.99
CA GLU A 179 -17.20 -3.19 -18.50
C GLU A 179 -15.89 -3.12 -17.72
N LEU A 180 -15.66 -4.04 -16.78
CA LEU A 180 -14.42 -4.07 -16.00
C LEU A 180 -13.20 -4.32 -16.87
N LEU A 181 -13.31 -5.17 -17.91
CA LEU A 181 -12.23 -5.36 -18.87
C LEU A 181 -11.91 -4.06 -19.62
N ASP A 182 -12.93 -3.34 -20.07
CA ASP A 182 -12.75 -2.05 -20.75
C ASP A 182 -12.10 -1.01 -19.84
N VAL A 183 -12.57 -0.90 -18.58
CA VAL A 183 -12.03 -0.02 -17.55
C VAL A 183 -10.53 -0.24 -17.34
N VAL A 184 -10.07 -1.49 -17.31
CA VAL A 184 -8.64 -1.81 -17.18
C VAL A 184 -7.87 -1.78 -18.51
N GLY A 185 -8.49 -1.33 -19.59
CA GLY A 185 -7.88 -1.19 -20.92
C GLY A 185 -7.66 -2.51 -21.66
N LEU A 186 -8.53 -3.51 -21.44
CA LEU A 186 -8.54 -4.79 -22.14
C LEU A 186 -9.77 -4.89 -23.05
N ASN A 187 -9.63 -5.59 -24.17
CA ASN A 187 -10.75 -5.80 -25.07
C ASN A 187 -11.85 -6.64 -24.38
N PRO A 188 -13.10 -6.15 -24.29
CA PRO A 188 -14.21 -6.86 -23.63
C PRO A 188 -14.54 -8.23 -24.23
N GLU A 189 -14.22 -8.46 -25.50
CA GLU A 189 -14.42 -9.75 -26.17
C GLU A 189 -13.46 -10.84 -25.66
N TYR A 190 -12.44 -10.48 -24.87
CA TYR A 190 -11.48 -11.42 -24.31
C TYR A 190 -12.01 -12.20 -23.10
N ILE A 191 -13.28 -11.99 -22.72
CA ILE A 191 -13.93 -12.66 -21.61
C ILE A 191 -13.79 -14.19 -21.61
N ASN A 192 -13.83 -14.83 -22.78
CA ASN A 192 -13.74 -16.30 -22.90
C ASN A 192 -12.30 -16.82 -22.99
N ARG A 193 -11.29 -15.95 -22.93
CA ARG A 193 -9.87 -16.34 -22.96
C ARG A 193 -9.41 -16.82 -21.58
N TYR A 194 -8.35 -17.61 -21.57
CA TYR A 194 -7.69 -18.08 -20.36
C TYR A 194 -6.47 -17.22 -20.03
N PRO A 195 -6.05 -17.14 -18.74
CA PRO A 195 -4.92 -16.31 -18.31
C PRO A 195 -3.63 -16.53 -19.11
N HIS A 196 -3.33 -17.77 -19.51
CA HIS A 196 -2.11 -18.09 -20.25
C HIS A 196 -2.03 -17.43 -21.64
N GLN A 197 -3.14 -16.89 -22.16
CA GLN A 197 -3.22 -16.21 -23.45
C GLN A 197 -2.94 -14.69 -23.36
N PHE A 198 -2.55 -14.19 -22.19
CA PHE A 198 -2.28 -12.78 -21.92
C PHE A 198 -0.81 -12.57 -21.51
N SER A 199 -0.30 -11.36 -21.77
CA SER A 199 1.00 -10.91 -21.24
C SER A 199 0.96 -10.71 -19.72
N GLY A 200 2.12 -10.59 -19.06
CA GLY A 200 2.20 -10.34 -17.62
C GLY A 200 1.40 -9.11 -17.18
N GLY A 201 1.58 -7.98 -17.88
CA GLY A 201 0.83 -6.75 -17.59
C GLY A 201 -0.67 -6.87 -17.81
N GLN A 202 -1.10 -7.60 -18.84
CA GLN A 202 -2.53 -7.86 -19.06
C GLN A 202 -3.14 -8.75 -17.96
N ARG A 203 -2.40 -9.75 -17.47
CA ARG A 203 -2.83 -10.55 -16.32
C ARG A 203 -2.92 -9.71 -15.04
N GLN A 204 -2.00 -8.77 -14.86
CA GLN A 204 -2.08 -7.84 -13.74
C GLN A 204 -3.34 -6.97 -13.83
N ARG A 205 -3.66 -6.43 -15.02
CA ARG A 205 -4.90 -5.71 -15.29
C ARG A 205 -6.14 -6.55 -15.00
N ILE A 206 -6.14 -7.84 -15.33
CA ILE A 206 -7.22 -8.78 -14.96
C ILE A 206 -7.32 -8.92 -13.43
N GLY A 207 -6.19 -9.00 -12.72
CA GLY A 207 -6.15 -9.02 -11.26
C GLY A 207 -6.74 -7.75 -10.63
N ILE A 208 -6.43 -6.59 -11.21
CA ILE A 208 -6.99 -5.28 -10.82
C ILE A 208 -8.50 -5.24 -11.10
N ALA A 209 -8.94 -5.66 -12.28
CA ALA A 209 -10.36 -5.74 -12.64
C ALA A 209 -11.15 -6.62 -11.66
N ARG A 210 -10.58 -7.76 -11.23
CA ARG A 210 -11.17 -8.61 -10.19
C ARG A 210 -11.28 -7.87 -8.85
N GLY A 211 -10.26 -7.13 -8.44
CA GLY A 211 -10.28 -6.32 -7.21
C GLY A 211 -11.32 -5.20 -7.25
N LEU A 212 -11.52 -4.57 -8.41
CA LEU A 212 -12.51 -3.52 -8.64
C LEU A 212 -13.95 -4.02 -8.69
N ALA A 213 -14.16 -5.32 -8.99
CA ALA A 213 -15.47 -5.84 -9.35
C ALA A 213 -16.57 -5.58 -8.31
N LEU A 214 -16.21 -5.46 -7.04
CA LEU A 214 -17.15 -5.22 -5.94
C LEU A 214 -17.35 -3.74 -5.60
N ASN A 215 -16.79 -2.82 -6.39
CA ASN A 215 -16.70 -1.38 -6.11
C ASN A 215 -16.17 -1.11 -4.69
N PRO A 216 -14.92 -1.53 -4.40
CA PRO A 216 -14.34 -1.34 -3.07
C PRO A 216 -14.04 0.13 -2.81
N GLU A 217 -13.79 0.46 -1.54
CA GLU A 217 -13.27 1.77 -1.13
C GLU A 217 -11.76 1.73 -0.91
N ILE A 218 -11.23 0.55 -0.54
CA ILE A 218 -9.80 0.31 -0.29
C ILE A 218 -9.33 -0.85 -1.15
N ILE A 219 -8.18 -0.68 -1.82
CA ILE A 219 -7.44 -1.79 -2.42
C ILE A 219 -6.05 -1.88 -1.78
N ILE A 220 -5.75 -3.05 -1.23
CA ILE A 220 -4.41 -3.38 -0.73
C ILE A 220 -3.63 -4.03 -1.86
N CYS A 221 -2.52 -3.42 -2.25
CA CYS A 221 -1.68 -3.89 -3.34
C CYS A 221 -0.39 -4.46 -2.74
N ASP A 222 -0.21 -5.78 -2.80
CA ASP A 222 1.01 -6.45 -2.31
C ASP A 222 1.96 -6.66 -3.49
N GLU A 223 2.91 -5.76 -3.70
CA GLU A 223 3.90 -5.80 -4.78
C GLU A 223 3.30 -5.96 -6.20
N PRO A 224 2.30 -5.14 -6.59
CA PRO A 224 1.47 -5.36 -7.78
C PRO A 224 2.22 -5.25 -9.12
N VAL A 225 3.45 -4.73 -9.11
CA VAL A 225 4.24 -4.50 -10.33
C VAL A 225 5.58 -5.24 -10.32
N SER A 226 5.88 -6.00 -9.26
CA SER A 226 7.20 -6.61 -9.04
C SER A 226 7.64 -7.59 -10.12
N ALA A 227 6.71 -8.31 -10.74
CA ALA A 227 6.98 -9.32 -11.77
C ALA A 227 6.92 -8.78 -13.21
N LEU A 228 6.90 -7.45 -13.39
CA LEU A 228 6.69 -6.80 -14.69
C LEU A 228 7.92 -6.00 -15.12
N ASP A 229 8.14 -5.90 -16.43
CA ASP A 229 9.16 -5.02 -17.02
C ASP A 229 8.86 -3.54 -16.74
N VAL A 230 9.88 -2.71 -16.60
CA VAL A 230 9.78 -1.29 -16.19
C VAL A 230 8.72 -0.50 -16.98
N SER A 231 8.67 -0.66 -18.30
CA SER A 231 7.67 0.04 -19.13
C SER A 231 6.23 -0.41 -18.85
N VAL A 232 6.04 -1.68 -18.50
CA VAL A 232 4.74 -2.24 -18.13
C VAL A 232 4.35 -1.83 -16.71
N GLN A 233 5.32 -1.72 -15.79
CA GLN A 233 5.09 -1.20 -14.44
C GLN A 233 4.47 0.20 -14.50
N ALA A 234 5.09 1.11 -15.26
CA ALA A 234 4.57 2.48 -15.46
C ALA A 234 3.14 2.48 -16.01
N GLN A 235 2.84 1.63 -17.00
CA GLN A 235 1.48 1.53 -17.56
C GLN A 235 0.45 1.02 -16.55
N VAL A 236 0.84 0.18 -15.59
CA VAL A 236 -0.03 -0.32 -14.53
C VAL A 236 -0.23 0.76 -13.45
N ILE A 237 0.82 1.50 -13.10
CA ILE A 237 0.77 2.62 -12.15
C ILE A 237 -0.19 3.71 -12.67
N ASN A 238 -0.02 4.17 -13.91
CA ASN A 238 -0.90 5.17 -14.51
C ASN A 238 -2.36 4.70 -14.59
N LEU A 239 -2.58 3.39 -14.78
CA LEU A 239 -3.93 2.82 -14.72
C LEU A 239 -4.48 2.93 -13.30
N MET A 240 -3.69 2.59 -12.27
CA MET A 240 -4.13 2.66 -10.89
C MET A 240 -4.44 4.10 -10.45
N GLU A 241 -3.61 5.08 -10.82
CA GLU A 241 -3.88 6.51 -10.58
C GLU A 241 -5.22 6.93 -11.20
N LYS A 242 -5.45 6.60 -12.48
CA LYS A 242 -6.73 6.87 -13.14
C LYS A 242 -7.91 6.23 -12.38
N LEU A 243 -7.76 5.00 -11.91
CA LEU A 243 -8.79 4.30 -11.17
C LEU A 243 -9.02 4.91 -9.78
N GLN A 244 -7.98 5.45 -9.15
CA GLN A 244 -8.06 6.19 -7.91
C GLN A 244 -9.00 7.38 -8.06
N ASP A 245 -8.77 8.20 -9.09
CA ASP A 245 -9.57 9.38 -9.38
C ASP A 245 -11.01 9.02 -9.77
N GLU A 246 -11.18 8.04 -10.66
CA GLU A 246 -12.49 7.67 -11.22
C GLU A 246 -13.41 7.00 -10.19
N PHE A 247 -12.86 6.23 -9.25
CA PHE A 247 -13.62 5.45 -8.27
C PHE A 247 -13.45 5.96 -6.83
N ASN A 248 -12.70 7.05 -6.61
CA ASN A 248 -12.32 7.56 -5.30
C ASN A 248 -11.71 6.46 -4.41
N LEU A 249 -10.78 5.68 -4.95
CA LEU A 249 -10.17 4.55 -4.24
C LEU A 249 -9.10 5.05 -3.27
N SER A 250 -8.91 4.31 -2.18
CA SER A 250 -7.74 4.47 -1.31
C SER A 250 -6.83 3.27 -1.46
N TYR A 251 -5.53 3.49 -1.58
CA TYR A 251 -4.55 2.43 -1.80
C TYR A 251 -3.61 2.26 -0.61
N LEU A 252 -3.41 1.01 -0.22
CA LEU A 252 -2.22 0.62 0.54
C LEU A 252 -1.26 -0.06 -0.43
N PHE A 253 -0.24 0.67 -0.88
CA PHE A 253 0.66 0.22 -1.94
C PHE A 253 1.97 -0.33 -1.35
N ILE A 254 2.08 -1.65 -1.27
CA ILE A 254 3.29 -2.30 -0.77
C ILE A 254 4.25 -2.54 -1.94
N ALA A 255 5.50 -2.08 -1.79
CA ALA A 255 6.56 -2.36 -2.73
C ALA A 255 7.90 -2.56 -2.02
N HIS A 256 8.88 -3.11 -2.73
CA HIS A 256 10.27 -3.17 -2.26
C HIS A 256 11.14 -2.06 -2.85
N ASP A 257 10.67 -1.37 -3.90
CA ASP A 257 11.39 -0.32 -4.61
C ASP A 257 10.76 1.06 -4.31
N LEU A 258 11.56 1.94 -3.70
CA LEU A 258 11.17 3.32 -3.40
C LEU A 258 10.93 4.16 -4.66
N SER A 259 11.56 3.87 -5.79
CA SER A 259 11.36 4.64 -7.03
C SER A 259 9.94 4.49 -7.57
N ILE A 260 9.39 3.27 -7.53
CA ILE A 260 8.02 2.97 -7.94
C ILE A 260 7.01 3.66 -7.04
N VAL A 261 7.25 3.63 -5.73
CA VAL A 261 6.31 4.16 -4.73
C VAL A 261 6.20 5.68 -4.79
N ARG A 262 7.27 6.38 -5.19
CA ARG A 262 7.30 7.84 -5.31
C ARG A 262 6.24 8.37 -6.26
N HIS A 263 5.95 7.63 -7.33
CA HIS A 263 5.07 8.10 -8.39
C HIS A 263 3.59 8.04 -8.04
N ILE A 264 3.19 7.10 -7.18
CA ILE A 264 1.76 6.83 -6.90
C ILE A 264 1.34 7.22 -5.48
N SER A 265 2.28 7.42 -4.55
CA SER A 265 1.95 7.55 -3.11
C SER A 265 1.96 8.99 -2.62
N ASP A 266 0.91 9.38 -1.91
CA ASP A 266 0.86 10.65 -1.18
C ASP A 266 1.74 10.63 0.08
N ARG A 267 1.80 9.46 0.72
CA ARG A 267 2.58 9.22 1.93
C ARG A 267 3.35 7.92 1.81
N VAL A 268 4.52 7.86 2.44
CA VAL A 268 5.39 6.69 2.42
C VAL A 268 5.75 6.29 3.84
N GLY A 269 5.47 5.04 4.17
CA GLY A 269 5.88 4.37 5.38
C GLY A 269 7.03 3.40 5.11
N VAL A 270 8.17 3.62 5.75
CA VAL A 270 9.35 2.76 5.64
C VAL A 270 9.34 1.73 6.77
N MET A 271 9.31 0.44 6.42
CA MET A 271 9.32 -0.67 7.37
C MET A 271 10.70 -1.35 7.45
N TYR A 272 11.16 -1.61 8.67
CA TYR A 272 12.36 -2.39 8.94
C TYR A 272 12.11 -3.42 10.04
N LEU A 273 12.36 -4.70 9.73
CA LEU A 273 12.15 -5.84 10.64
C LEU A 273 10.85 -5.70 11.46
N GLY A 274 9.69 -5.63 10.82
CA GLY A 274 8.39 -5.63 11.49
C GLY A 274 8.02 -4.36 12.27
N LYS A 275 8.81 -3.29 12.16
CA LYS A 275 8.54 -1.97 12.76
C LYS A 275 8.49 -0.90 11.66
N MET A 276 7.77 0.19 11.93
CA MET A 276 7.88 1.42 11.15
C MET A 276 9.18 2.12 11.56
N ALA A 277 10.05 2.40 10.60
CA ALA A 277 11.27 3.17 10.77
C ALA A 277 11.00 4.66 10.59
N GLU A 278 10.17 5.02 9.61
CA GLU A 278 9.86 6.40 9.25
C GLU A 278 8.53 6.45 8.50
N ILE A 279 7.76 7.53 8.65
CA ILE A 279 6.54 7.78 7.86
C ILE A 279 6.35 9.28 7.65
N GLY A 280 6.00 9.67 6.43
CA GLY A 280 5.83 11.07 6.04
C GLY A 280 5.22 11.19 4.64
N THR A 281 5.08 12.42 4.14
CA THR A 281 4.75 12.68 2.73
C THR A 281 5.90 12.24 1.82
N ASP A 282 5.65 12.26 0.52
CA ASP A 282 6.69 12.03 -0.49
C ASP A 282 7.88 13.00 -0.30
N THR A 283 7.66 14.31 -0.19
CA THR A 283 8.73 15.30 0.02
C THR A 283 9.54 15.01 1.28
N GLN A 284 8.83 14.69 2.38
CA GLN A 284 9.46 14.39 3.67
C GLN A 284 10.37 13.17 3.60
N ILE A 285 9.95 12.11 2.91
CA ILE A 285 10.69 10.85 2.85
C ILE A 285 11.78 10.89 1.78
N TYR A 286 11.48 11.36 0.57
CA TYR A 286 12.41 11.31 -0.56
C TYR A 286 13.46 12.41 -0.50
N ASP A 287 13.07 13.62 -0.13
CA ASP A 287 13.93 14.79 -0.22
C ASP A 287 14.54 15.14 1.16
N HIS A 288 13.83 14.84 2.25
CA HIS A 288 14.27 15.14 3.63
C HIS A 288 14.35 13.92 4.58
N PRO A 289 14.87 12.75 4.16
CA PRO A 289 14.89 11.55 5.00
C PRO A 289 15.71 11.76 6.28
N THR A 290 15.15 11.38 7.42
CA THR A 290 15.81 11.56 8.74
C THR A 290 16.31 10.26 9.35
N HIS A 291 15.69 9.12 9.01
CA HIS A 291 16.11 7.81 9.53
C HIS A 291 17.29 7.24 8.71
N PRO A 292 18.39 6.78 9.35
CA PRO A 292 19.55 6.24 8.64
C PRO A 292 19.23 5.06 7.68
N TYR A 293 18.26 4.22 8.03
CA TYR A 293 17.79 3.17 7.10
C TYR A 293 17.19 3.74 5.82
N THR A 294 16.31 4.74 5.92
CA THR A 294 15.68 5.39 4.76
C THR A 294 16.71 6.08 3.89
N GLN A 295 17.65 6.80 4.51
CA GLN A 295 18.79 7.42 3.82
C GLN A 295 19.60 6.38 3.03
N ALA A 296 19.87 5.22 3.63
CA ALA A 296 20.58 4.15 2.95
C ALA A 296 19.80 3.60 1.76
N LEU A 297 18.50 3.35 1.91
CA LEU A 297 17.65 2.89 0.82
C LEU A 297 17.62 3.89 -0.35
N LEU A 298 17.46 5.18 -0.06
CA LEU A 298 17.41 6.23 -1.09
C LEU A 298 18.77 6.43 -1.79
N SER A 299 19.88 6.34 -1.04
CA SER A 299 21.23 6.42 -1.63
C SER A 299 21.52 5.29 -2.63
N ALA A 300 20.77 4.18 -2.56
CA ALA A 300 20.89 3.05 -3.47
C ALA A 300 20.06 3.17 -4.75
N VAL A 301 19.13 4.15 -4.82
CA VAL A 301 18.26 4.34 -5.98
C VAL A 301 19.09 4.85 -7.18
N PRO A 302 19.05 4.18 -8.35
CA PRO A 302 19.80 4.59 -9.52
C PRO A 302 19.34 5.95 -10.05
N VAL A 303 20.29 6.83 -10.39
CA VAL A 303 20.01 8.08 -11.11
C VAL A 303 20.16 7.84 -12.61
N PRO A 304 19.21 8.26 -13.46
CA PRO A 304 19.34 8.13 -14.91
C PRO A 304 20.49 8.96 -15.49
N ASP A 305 20.68 10.18 -14.98
CA ASP A 305 21.71 11.12 -15.42
C ASP A 305 23.13 10.66 -15.00
N PRO A 306 24.06 10.42 -15.97
CA PRO A 306 25.43 10.04 -15.68
C PRO A 306 26.23 11.08 -14.90
N ASP A 307 26.02 12.37 -15.16
CA ASP A 307 26.83 13.45 -14.55
C ASP A 307 26.46 13.62 -13.07
N ALA A 308 25.18 13.41 -12.73
CA ALA A 308 24.68 13.36 -11.36
C ALA A 308 25.12 12.10 -10.57
N ARG A 309 25.78 11.12 -11.22
CA ARG A 309 26.28 9.92 -10.54
C ARG A 309 27.67 10.12 -9.94
N GLU A 310 28.49 11.01 -10.49
CA GLU A 310 29.90 11.15 -10.08
C GLU A 310 30.09 11.86 -8.73
N GLY A 311 29.01 12.37 -8.11
CA GLY A 311 29.02 13.07 -6.82
C GLY A 311 28.27 12.39 -5.66
N ARG A 312 27.52 11.30 -5.92
CA ARG A 312 26.64 10.73 -4.90
C ARG A 312 27.35 9.82 -3.90
N ASP A 313 27.28 10.20 -2.62
CA ASP A 313 27.66 9.37 -1.48
C ASP A 313 26.70 8.19 -1.30
N ARG A 314 27.07 7.01 -1.82
CA ARG A 314 26.35 5.77 -1.56
C ARG A 314 26.62 5.28 -0.14
N ILE A 315 25.55 5.07 0.62
CA ILE A 315 25.65 4.53 1.97
C ILE A 315 25.62 3.00 1.88
N ILE A 316 26.78 2.37 2.02
CA ILE A 316 26.90 0.91 2.02
C ILE A 316 26.62 0.39 3.43
N LEU A 317 25.48 -0.29 3.59
CA LEU A 317 25.16 -0.99 4.82
C LEU A 317 26.03 -2.24 4.97
N SER A 318 26.70 -2.37 6.11
CA SER A 318 27.51 -3.54 6.46
C SER A 318 26.71 -4.58 7.23
N GLY A 319 27.03 -5.86 7.01
CA GLY A 319 26.41 -6.99 7.69
C GLY A 319 25.05 -7.42 7.11
N ASP A 320 24.64 -8.63 7.47
CA ASP A 320 23.37 -9.24 7.04
C ASP A 320 22.17 -8.66 7.79
N VAL A 321 20.99 -8.79 7.17
CA VAL A 321 19.71 -8.49 7.83
C VAL A 321 19.54 -9.43 9.04
N PRO A 322 19.35 -8.91 10.26
CA PRO A 322 19.12 -9.75 11.43
C PRO A 322 17.88 -10.62 11.28
N SER A 323 17.89 -11.80 11.90
CA SER A 323 16.72 -12.69 11.87
C SER A 323 15.54 -12.07 12.62
N PRO A 324 14.32 -12.03 12.02
CA PRO A 324 13.13 -11.59 12.74
C PRO A 324 12.72 -12.52 13.89
N ALA A 325 13.30 -13.72 13.99
CA ALA A 325 13.13 -14.62 15.12
C ALA A 325 13.92 -14.19 16.37
N ASN A 326 15.00 -13.43 16.18
CA ASN A 326 15.83 -12.89 17.26
C ASN A 326 16.29 -11.47 16.88
N PRO A 327 15.37 -10.48 16.86
CA PRO A 327 15.71 -9.13 16.47
C PRO A 327 16.63 -8.46 17.51
N PRO A 328 17.48 -7.51 17.11
CA PRO A 328 18.30 -6.75 18.04
C PRO A 328 17.47 -6.06 19.14
N SER A 329 18.03 -5.95 20.34
CA SER A 329 17.46 -5.12 21.41
C SER A 329 17.49 -3.63 21.03
N GLY A 330 16.60 -2.83 21.63
CA GLY A 330 16.49 -1.40 21.36
C GLY A 330 16.07 -1.10 19.91
N CYS A 331 16.83 -0.25 19.23
CA CYS A 331 16.65 0.02 17.81
C CYS A 331 17.00 -1.21 16.95
N ARG A 332 16.02 -1.72 16.20
CA ARG A 332 16.21 -2.90 15.33
C ARG A 332 17.29 -2.71 14.27
N PHE A 333 17.51 -1.47 13.82
CA PHE A 333 18.50 -1.15 12.78
C PHE A 333 19.93 -0.96 13.32
N ARG A 334 20.15 -0.97 14.65
CA ARG A 334 21.44 -0.60 15.26
C ARG A 334 22.64 -1.42 14.78
N THR A 335 22.44 -2.67 14.36
CA THR A 335 23.53 -3.56 13.91
C THR A 335 24.04 -3.23 12.51
N ARG A 336 23.30 -2.42 11.75
CA ARG A 336 23.66 -1.97 10.38
C ARG A 336 23.74 -0.44 10.27
N CYS A 337 23.39 0.28 11.33
CA CYS A 337 23.39 1.74 11.38
C CYS A 337 24.78 2.30 11.69
N TRP A 338 25.31 3.14 10.81
CA TRP A 338 26.60 3.83 11.01
C TRP A 338 26.56 4.90 12.12
N LYS A 339 25.37 5.30 12.58
CA LYS A 339 25.15 6.24 13.69
C LYS A 339 24.83 5.55 15.01
N ALA A 340 24.89 4.22 15.08
CA ALA A 340 24.50 3.50 16.28
C ALA A 340 25.37 3.90 17.48
N GLN A 341 24.73 4.16 18.62
CA GLN A 341 25.36 4.43 19.92
C GLN A 341 24.74 3.51 20.99
N ASP A 342 25.27 3.54 22.21
CA ASP A 342 24.82 2.68 23.31
C ASP A 342 23.31 2.79 23.58
N LYS A 343 22.75 4.01 23.52
CA LYS A 343 21.31 4.24 23.67
C LYS A 343 20.47 3.41 22.68
N CYS A 344 20.96 3.20 21.45
CA CYS A 344 20.28 2.38 20.46
C CYS A 344 20.20 0.91 20.85
N ALA A 345 21.08 0.41 21.72
CA ALA A 345 21.06 -0.97 22.22
C ALA A 345 20.04 -1.18 23.33
N GLU A 346 19.81 -0.15 24.13
CA GLU A 346 19.04 -0.21 25.37
C GLU A 346 17.58 0.20 25.15
N GLU A 347 17.34 1.20 24.30
CA GLU A 347 16.02 1.81 24.13
C GLU A 347 15.47 1.63 22.71
N VAL A 348 14.20 1.24 22.62
CA VAL A 348 13.46 1.22 21.35
C VAL A 348 13.04 2.66 21.04
N PRO A 349 13.48 3.25 19.92
CA PRO A 349 13.03 4.59 19.54
C PRO A 349 11.54 4.57 19.19
N LEU A 350 10.80 5.58 19.63
CA LEU A 350 9.38 5.75 19.31
C LEU A 350 9.24 6.34 17.90
N LEU A 351 8.24 5.87 17.16
CA LEU A 351 7.81 6.53 15.93
C LEU A 351 7.08 7.82 16.33
N ALA A 352 7.77 8.95 16.22
CA ALA A 352 7.26 10.28 16.55
C ALA A 352 8.13 11.32 15.85
N VAL A 353 7.66 12.57 15.79
CA VAL A 353 8.50 13.69 15.32
C VAL A 353 9.71 13.84 16.27
N PRO A 354 10.96 13.73 15.78
CA PRO A 354 12.15 13.84 16.61
C PRO A 354 12.22 15.18 17.35
N GLU A 355 12.69 15.18 18.60
CA GLU A 355 12.69 16.37 19.47
C GLU A 355 13.34 17.59 18.83
N ARG A 356 14.44 17.37 18.10
CA ARG A 356 15.18 18.43 17.39
C ARG A 356 14.38 19.14 16.30
N PHE A 357 13.31 18.51 15.80
CA PHE A 357 12.48 19.04 14.72
C PHE A 357 11.08 19.49 15.20
N LYS A 358 10.71 19.24 16.47
CA LYS A 358 9.37 19.55 16.97
C LYS A 358 9.00 21.04 16.94
N THR A 359 9.99 21.91 16.97
CA THR A 359 9.80 23.38 16.99
C THR A 359 10.23 24.05 15.68
N SER A 360 10.71 23.26 14.72
CA SER A 360 11.14 23.76 13.42
C SER A 360 10.05 23.53 12.39
N ASP A 361 9.72 24.56 11.62
CA ASP A 361 8.86 24.44 10.45
C ASP A 361 9.71 23.98 9.25
N THR A 362 10.11 22.71 9.27
CA THR A 362 10.91 22.09 8.21
C THR A 362 10.29 20.77 7.76
N PRO A 363 10.48 20.36 6.49
CA PRO A 363 10.00 19.05 6.03
C PRO A 363 10.61 17.86 6.79
N ALA A 364 11.76 18.04 7.46
CA ALA A 364 12.34 17.03 8.33
C ALA A 364 11.53 16.79 9.64
N ALA A 365 10.53 17.62 9.93
CA ALA A 365 9.62 17.47 11.07
C ALA A 365 8.50 16.45 10.78
N HIS A 366 8.88 15.19 10.61
CA HIS A 366 7.96 14.06 10.43
C HIS A 366 8.33 12.87 11.32
N GLU A 367 7.48 11.84 11.35
CA GLU A 367 7.63 10.73 12.28
C GLU A 367 8.80 9.81 11.91
N SER A 368 9.78 9.70 12.81
CA SER A 368 11.00 8.92 12.60
C SER A 368 11.40 8.18 13.87
N ALA A 369 11.46 6.86 13.80
CA ALA A 369 11.84 5.99 14.91
C ALA A 369 13.37 5.95 15.07
N CYS A 370 13.98 7.10 15.35
CA CYS A 370 15.43 7.24 15.54
C CYS A 370 15.79 8.16 16.70
N HIS A 371 16.67 7.71 17.60
CA HIS A 371 17.21 8.54 18.69
C HIS A 371 18.10 9.69 18.19
N PHE A 372 18.69 9.52 17.01
CA PHE A 372 19.65 10.45 16.41
C PHE A 372 19.21 10.84 14.99
N ALA A 373 17.90 10.99 14.79
CA ALA A 373 17.30 11.39 13.52
C ALA A 373 18.02 12.63 13.00
N GLU A 374 18.37 12.63 11.73
CA GLU A 374 19.03 13.77 11.11
C GLU A 374 18.80 13.77 9.63
N GLU A 375 18.51 14.93 9.07
CA GLU A 375 18.44 15.11 7.63
C GLU A 375 19.82 14.94 7.01
N LYS A 376 19.91 14.12 5.96
CA LYS A 376 21.09 14.01 5.13
C LYS A 376 20.64 14.06 3.68
N ASP A 377 21.23 14.98 2.93
CA ASP A 377 21.07 14.97 1.49
C ASP A 377 21.76 13.72 0.92
N VAL A 378 20.96 12.77 0.45
CA VAL A 378 21.40 11.53 -0.22
C VAL A 378 20.89 11.44 -1.66
N VAL A 379 20.10 12.44 -2.09
CA VAL A 379 19.42 12.47 -3.39
C VAL A 379 19.98 13.59 -4.27
N HIS A 380 20.31 14.74 -3.72
CA HIS A 380 20.86 15.89 -4.43
C HIS A 380 22.34 16.13 -4.13
N ALA A 381 22.94 15.36 -3.21
CA ALA A 381 24.38 15.43 -2.91
C ALA A 381 25.22 15.24 -4.20
N ALA A 382 25.90 16.33 -4.56
CA ALA A 382 26.80 16.49 -5.71
C ALA A 382 28.27 16.43 -5.30
#